data_AF-A0A075W7U4-F1
#
_entry.id   AF-A0A075W7U4-F1
#
_cell.length_a   1.000
_cell.length_b   1.000
_cell.length_c   1.000
_cell.angle_alpha   90.00
_cell.angle_beta   90.00
_cell.angle_gamma   90.00
#
_symmetry.space_group_name_H-M   'P 1'
#
loop_
_entity.id
_entity.type
_entity.pdbx_description
1 polymer ?
#
loop_
_entity_poly.entity_id
_entity_poly.type
_entity_poly.pdbx_seq_one_letter_code
_entity_poly.pdbx_strand_id
1 'polypeptide(L)'
;ISDGGQEMSGLFQEIFEAECHYLNGTERVRYVQRSIYNQEQYVHFDSDVGLYEADTPMGESLAKYWNKQADFLAQRRAAVDTFCRHNYNILMLFIDERRVQPEVEINLVQSSSLPHIDQLVCAVMDFYPAELEVKWFKNGREETERVVSTDVIQNG
;
A
#
# COMPACT_ATOMS: atom_id res chain seq x y z
N ILE A 1 13.30 -26.74 42.20
CA ILE A 1 12.83 -27.51 41.02
C ILE A 1 13.31 -26.71 39.82
N SER A 2 14.50 -27.05 39.33
CA SER A 2 14.99 -26.65 38.02
C SER A 2 14.18 -27.44 37.01
N ASP A 3 13.15 -26.83 36.43
CA ASP A 3 12.61 -27.34 35.19
C ASP A 3 13.31 -26.60 34.06
N GLY A 4 13.78 -27.35 33.08
CA GLY A 4 14.66 -26.88 32.03
C GLY A 4 14.03 -25.68 31.34
N GLY A 5 14.74 -24.54 31.37
CA GLY A 5 14.48 -23.42 30.49
C GLY A 5 14.73 -23.86 29.06
N GLN A 6 13.74 -24.53 28.49
CA GLN A 6 13.63 -24.70 27.06
C GLN A 6 13.42 -23.30 26.53
N GLU A 7 14.45 -22.76 25.90
CA GLU A 7 14.42 -21.47 25.24
C GLU A 7 13.25 -21.53 24.25
N MET A 8 12.12 -20.91 24.61
CA MET A 8 11.01 -20.80 23.68
C MET A 8 11.51 -19.94 22.54
N SER A 9 11.83 -20.59 21.41
CA SER A 9 12.06 -19.92 20.13
C SER A 9 10.75 -19.26 19.69
N GLY A 10 10.38 -18.18 20.36
CA GLY A 10 9.25 -17.33 20.02
C GLY A 10 9.75 -16.15 19.20
N LEU A 11 9.14 -15.93 18.04
CA LEU A 11 9.32 -14.68 17.31
C LEU A 11 8.49 -13.61 18.02
N PHE A 12 9.16 -12.55 18.47
CA PHE A 12 8.53 -11.32 18.95
C PHE A 12 8.73 -10.26 17.88
N GLN A 13 7.64 -9.63 17.43
CA GLN A 13 7.67 -8.55 16.47
C GLN A 13 6.85 -7.36 16.98
N GLU A 14 7.48 -6.20 17.03
CA GLU A 14 6.84 -4.91 17.24
C GLU A 14 7.01 -4.09 15.95
N ILE A 15 5.91 -3.61 15.37
CA ILE A 15 5.90 -2.80 14.16
C ILE A 15 5.29 -1.44 14.49
N PHE A 16 5.97 -0.38 14.05
CA PHE A 16 5.44 0.97 14.06
C PHE A 16 5.23 1.43 12.63
N GLU A 17 3.98 1.67 12.25
CA GLU A 17 3.63 2.18 10.93
C GLU A 17 3.28 3.66 11.02
N ALA A 18 3.79 4.45 10.09
CA ALA A 18 3.49 5.88 9.94
C ALA A 18 2.99 6.10 8.51
N GLU A 19 1.69 6.25 8.37
CA GLU A 19 1.00 6.37 7.09
C GLU A 19 0.62 7.83 6.82
N CYS A 20 0.81 8.25 5.57
CA CYS A 20 0.33 9.53 5.07
C CYS A 20 -0.59 9.27 3.87
N HIS A 21 -1.87 9.57 4.04
CA HIS A 21 -2.89 9.42 3.00
C HIS A 21 -3.10 10.77 2.31
N TYR A 22 -2.74 10.84 1.03
CA TYR A 22 -2.81 12.05 0.20
C TYR A 22 -4.05 11.98 -0.70
N LEU A 23 -5.03 12.84 -0.46
CA LEU A 23 -6.27 12.91 -1.22
C LEU A 23 -6.25 14.21 -2.04
N ASN A 24 -6.36 14.07 -3.37
CA ASN A 24 -6.19 15.16 -4.33
C ASN A 24 -4.85 15.90 -4.13
N GLY A 25 -3.75 15.15 -4.24
CA GLY A 25 -2.41 15.64 -3.92
C GLY A 25 -2.32 15.99 -2.43
N THR A 26 -1.95 17.23 -2.11
CA THR A 26 -1.88 17.68 -0.72
C THR A 26 -3.12 18.43 -0.24
N GLU A 27 -4.21 18.52 -1.00
CA GLU A 27 -5.41 19.25 -0.55
C GLU A 27 -5.90 18.73 0.81
N ARG A 28 -6.09 17.41 0.92
CA ARG A 28 -6.41 16.74 2.18
C ARG A 28 -5.36 15.67 2.48
N VAL A 29 -4.76 15.78 3.67
CA VAL A 29 -3.73 14.85 4.16
C VAL A 29 -4.16 14.28 5.49
N ARG A 30 -4.18 12.96 5.62
CA ARG A 30 -4.44 12.25 6.88
C ARG A 30 -3.21 11.48 7.31
N TYR A 31 -2.79 11.69 8.55
CA TYR A 31 -1.68 10.97 9.18
C TYR A 31 -2.23 9.92 10.14
N VAL A 32 -1.76 8.68 10.00
CA VAL A 32 -2.09 7.59 10.91
C VAL A 32 -0.80 6.97 11.42
N GLN A 33 -0.69 6.80 12.74
CA GLN A 33 0.40 6.03 13.34
C GLN A 33 -0.17 4.80 14.02
N ARG A 34 0.28 3.61 13.63
CA ARG A 34 -0.16 2.33 14.21
C ARG A 34 0.98 1.70 15.00
N SER A 35 0.64 1.09 16.13
CA SER A 35 1.55 0.23 16.89
C SER A 35 0.98 -1.18 16.90
N ILE A 36 1.78 -2.13 16.42
CA ILE A 36 1.33 -3.48 16.08
C ILE A 36 2.26 -4.49 16.75
N TYR A 37 1.67 -5.39 17.51
CA TYR A 37 2.37 -6.47 18.20
C TYR A 37 2.00 -7.81 17.54
N ASN A 38 2.98 -8.55 17.00
CA ASN A 38 2.76 -9.86 16.39
C ASN A 38 1.56 -9.91 15.41
N GLN A 39 1.43 -8.89 14.56
CA GLN A 39 0.34 -8.66 13.59
C GLN A 39 -0.99 -8.14 14.20
N GLU A 40 -1.09 -7.95 15.51
CA GLU A 40 -2.23 -7.35 16.17
C GLU A 40 -1.95 -5.86 16.47
N GLN A 41 -2.64 -4.97 15.75
CA GLN A 41 -2.65 -3.55 16.12
C GLN A 41 -3.31 -3.39 17.47
N TYR A 42 -2.62 -2.74 18.42
CA TYR A 42 -3.16 -2.54 19.76
C TYR A 42 -3.50 -1.08 20.07
N VAL A 43 -2.87 -0.13 19.40
CA VAL A 43 -3.16 1.31 19.55
C VAL A 43 -2.79 2.05 18.27
N HIS A 44 -3.57 3.08 17.93
CA HIS A 44 -3.25 3.98 16.84
C HIS A 44 -3.53 5.44 17.19
N PHE A 45 -2.89 6.35 16.46
CA PHE A 45 -3.26 7.76 16.38
C PHE A 45 -3.80 8.05 14.99
N ASP A 46 -4.91 8.75 14.90
CA ASP A 46 -5.48 9.26 13.65
C ASP A 46 -5.56 10.79 13.71
N SER A 47 -5.01 11.49 12.72
CA SER A 47 -5.06 12.95 12.66
C SER A 47 -6.48 13.51 12.54
N ASP A 48 -7.41 12.77 11.93
CA ASP A 48 -8.80 13.21 11.81
C ASP A 48 -9.51 13.19 13.18
N VAL A 49 -9.06 12.35 14.11
CA VAL A 49 -9.53 12.29 15.51
C VAL A 49 -8.68 13.18 16.43
N GLY A 50 -7.38 13.24 16.17
CA GLY A 50 -6.41 14.00 16.95
C GLY A 50 -6.07 13.40 18.30
N LEU A 51 -6.36 12.11 18.54
CA LEU A 51 -6.07 11.37 19.77
C LEU A 51 -5.57 9.95 19.45
N TYR A 52 -4.93 9.33 20.43
CA TYR A 52 -4.66 7.91 20.43
C TYR A 52 -5.91 7.13 20.85
N GLU A 53 -6.25 6.11 20.08
CA GLU A 53 -7.35 5.18 20.35
C GLU A 53 -6.78 3.76 20.51
N ALA A 54 -7.34 3.03 21.47
CA ALA A 54 -6.94 1.65 21.73
C ALA A 54 -7.78 0.71 20.87
N ASP A 55 -7.10 -0.16 20.14
CA ASP A 55 -7.74 -1.18 19.28
C ASP A 55 -7.94 -2.51 20.04
N THR A 56 -7.18 -2.70 21.11
CA THR A 56 -7.28 -3.86 22.00
C THR A 56 -7.20 -3.43 23.47
N PRO A 57 -7.61 -4.28 24.43
CA PRO A 57 -7.49 -3.98 25.85
C PRO A 57 -6.05 -3.66 26.29
N MET A 58 -5.04 -4.24 25.62
CA MET A 58 -3.63 -3.96 25.89
C MET A 58 -3.29 -2.48 25.61
N GLY A 59 -3.85 -1.91 24.54
CA GLY A 59 -3.61 -0.52 24.14
C GLY A 59 -4.28 0.53 25.01
N GLU A 60 -5.28 0.18 25.82
CA GLU A 60 -6.05 1.16 26.60
C GLU A 60 -5.17 2.01 27.54
N SER A 61 -4.23 1.36 28.23
CA SER A 61 -3.33 2.04 29.16
C SER A 61 -2.39 2.99 28.42
N LEU A 62 -1.90 2.59 27.24
CA LEU A 62 -1.00 3.36 26.39
C LEU A 62 -1.72 4.55 25.76
N ALA A 63 -2.91 4.35 25.20
CA ALA A 63 -3.73 5.43 24.66
C ALA A 63 -4.01 6.51 25.73
N LYS A 64 -4.44 6.09 26.93
CA LYS A 64 -4.66 7.00 28.07
C LYS A 64 -3.39 7.73 28.49
N TYR A 65 -2.23 7.05 28.46
CA TYR A 65 -0.95 7.63 28.83
C TYR A 65 -0.47 8.68 27.81
N TRP A 66 -0.49 8.35 26.52
CA TRP A 66 -0.05 9.26 25.46
C TRP A 66 -1.00 10.44 25.28
N ASN A 67 -2.32 10.25 25.43
CA ASN A 67 -3.28 11.36 25.38
C ASN A 67 -3.13 12.37 26.53
N LYS A 68 -2.45 12.00 27.63
CA LYS A 68 -2.14 12.92 28.74
C LYS A 68 -0.86 13.73 28.51
N GLN A 69 -0.03 13.34 27.54
CA GLN A 69 1.21 14.05 27.23
C GLN A 69 0.95 15.12 26.17
N ALA A 70 0.70 16.36 26.61
CA ALA A 70 0.32 17.47 25.74
C ALA A 70 1.33 17.70 24.60
N ASP A 71 2.62 17.73 24.91
CA ASP A 71 3.67 17.99 23.90
C ASP A 71 3.76 16.86 22.87
N PHE A 72 3.67 15.61 23.32
CA PHE A 72 3.71 14.44 22.44
C PHE A 72 2.49 14.41 21.51
N LEU A 73 1.30 14.67 22.05
CA LEU A 73 0.07 14.71 21.27
C LEU A 73 0.05 15.89 20.27
N ALA A 74 0.57 17.04 20.67
CA ALA A 74 0.74 18.19 19.77
C ALA A 74 1.71 17.87 18.62
N GLN A 75 2.83 17.19 18.91
CA GLN A 75 3.76 16.73 17.89
C GLN A 75 3.09 15.76 16.90
N ARG A 76 2.29 14.81 17.39
CA ARG A 76 1.56 13.86 16.53
C ARG A 76 0.52 14.54 15.64
N ARG A 77 -0.22 15.51 16.16
CA ARG A 77 -1.15 16.34 15.36
C ARG A 77 -0.41 17.13 14.29
N ALA A 78 0.75 17.68 14.62
CA ALA A 78 1.58 18.43 13.68
C ALA A 78 2.25 17.56 12.60
N ALA A 79 2.23 16.23 12.71
CA ALA A 79 2.86 15.33 11.75
C ALA A 79 2.22 15.39 10.35
N VAL A 80 0.95 15.81 10.24
CA VAL A 80 0.30 16.08 8.95
C VAL A 80 1.14 17.05 8.10
N ASP A 81 1.59 18.15 8.69
CA ASP A 81 2.32 19.18 7.96
C ASP A 81 3.83 18.95 8.02
N THR A 82 4.35 18.63 9.21
CA THR A 82 5.81 18.54 9.46
C THR A 82 6.44 17.27 8.90
N PHE A 83 5.65 16.20 8.74
CA PHE A 83 6.13 14.93 8.19
C PHE A 83 5.49 14.65 6.84
N CYS A 84 4.15 14.55 6.75
CA CYS A 84 3.51 14.13 5.50
C CYS A 84 3.69 15.16 4.37
N ARG A 85 3.18 16.39 4.53
CA ARG A 85 3.33 17.43 3.48
C ARG A 85 4.79 17.74 3.17
N HIS A 86 5.63 17.81 4.20
CA HIS A 86 7.06 18.02 4.02
C HIS A 86 7.68 16.95 3.11
N ASN A 87 7.46 15.66 3.41
CA ASN A 87 8.00 14.57 2.63
C ASN A 87 7.39 14.47 1.24
N TYR A 88 6.08 14.72 1.09
CA TYR A 88 5.45 14.77 -0.21
C TYR A 88 6.11 15.80 -1.12
N ASN A 89 6.35 17.02 -0.62
CA ASN A 89 7.00 18.08 -1.40
C ASN A 89 8.44 17.72 -1.80
N ILE A 90 9.15 16.96 -0.97
CA ILE A 90 10.52 16.49 -1.28
C ILE A 90 10.49 15.37 -2.32
N LEU A 91 9.53 14.45 -2.24
CA LEU A 91 9.47 13.23 -3.04
C LEU A 91 8.54 13.33 -4.25
N MET A 92 7.83 14.45 -4.43
CA MET A 92 6.82 14.64 -5.48
C MET A 92 7.30 14.23 -6.87
N LEU A 93 8.54 14.58 -7.23
CA LEU A 93 9.14 14.25 -8.53
C LEU A 93 9.26 12.73 -8.77
N PHE A 94 9.43 11.94 -7.70
CA PHE A 94 9.57 10.49 -7.79
C PHE A 94 8.25 9.74 -7.66
N ILE A 95 7.25 10.34 -7.01
CA ILE A 95 5.97 9.71 -6.71
C ILE A 95 4.94 10.08 -7.78
N ASP A 96 4.73 11.36 -8.02
CA ASP A 96 3.63 11.84 -8.85
C ASP A 96 4.02 12.06 -10.30
N GLU A 97 5.25 12.53 -10.54
CA GLU A 97 5.73 12.86 -11.88
C GLU A 97 6.42 11.69 -12.59
N ARG A 98 6.74 10.61 -11.87
CA ARG A 98 7.38 9.44 -12.47
C ARG A 98 6.44 8.83 -13.50
N ARG A 99 6.92 8.73 -14.74
CA ARG A 99 6.24 8.05 -15.85
C ARG A 99 7.24 7.17 -16.56
N VAL A 100 6.87 5.92 -16.77
CA VAL A 100 7.64 4.97 -17.59
C VAL A 100 6.69 4.44 -18.65
N GLN A 101 7.06 4.59 -19.92
CA GLN A 101 6.24 4.11 -21.02
C GLN A 101 6.24 2.58 -21.05
N PRO A 102 5.09 1.95 -21.34
CA PRO A 102 5.03 0.51 -21.44
C PRO A 102 5.83 -0.02 -22.62
N GLU A 103 6.48 -1.14 -22.40
CA GLU A 103 6.94 -2.02 -23.47
C GLU A 103 5.79 -2.97 -23.85
N VAL A 104 5.53 -3.11 -25.15
CA VAL A 104 4.38 -3.88 -25.66
C VAL A 104 4.85 -4.92 -26.65
N GLU A 105 4.55 -6.18 -26.36
CA GLU A 105 4.83 -7.31 -27.23
C GLU A 105 3.56 -8.10 -27.56
N ILE A 106 3.37 -8.41 -28.83
CA ILE A 106 2.25 -9.25 -29.29
C ILE A 106 2.81 -10.59 -29.76
N ASN A 107 2.38 -11.65 -29.08
CA ASN A 107 2.85 -13.00 -29.34
C ASN A 107 1.69 -13.92 -29.71
N LEU A 108 1.92 -14.81 -30.67
CA LEU A 108 1.02 -15.91 -30.97
C LEU A 108 1.32 -17.07 -30.02
N VAL A 109 0.33 -17.47 -29.23
CA VAL A 109 0.43 -18.59 -28.29
C VAL A 109 -0.41 -19.74 -28.82
N GLN A 110 0.24 -20.88 -29.03
CA GLN A 110 -0.43 -22.12 -29.39
C GLN A 110 -1.10 -22.70 -28.14
N SER A 111 -2.41 -22.93 -28.21
CA SER A 111 -3.12 -23.62 -27.13
C SER A 111 -2.60 -25.04 -26.98
N SER A 112 -2.09 -25.39 -25.79
CA SER A 112 -1.68 -26.76 -25.45
C SER A 112 -2.86 -27.74 -25.40
N SER A 113 -4.09 -27.22 -25.28
CA SER A 113 -5.32 -28.00 -25.08
C SER A 113 -6.16 -28.21 -26.34
N LEU A 114 -6.07 -27.35 -27.35
CA LEU A 114 -6.93 -27.40 -28.54
C LEU A 114 -6.11 -27.13 -29.81
N PRO A 115 -5.99 -28.12 -30.73
CA PRO A 115 -5.44 -27.86 -32.05
C PRO A 115 -6.33 -26.81 -32.76
N HIS A 116 -5.71 -25.77 -33.33
CA HIS A 116 -6.35 -24.70 -34.13
C HIS A 116 -6.93 -23.48 -33.40
N ILE A 117 -6.69 -23.30 -32.09
CA ILE A 117 -6.94 -22.00 -31.45
C ILE A 117 -5.62 -21.25 -31.31
N ASP A 118 -5.41 -20.37 -32.29
CA ASP A 118 -4.38 -19.35 -32.27
C ASP A 118 -4.81 -18.24 -31.31
N GLN A 119 -4.19 -18.18 -30.12
CA GLN A 119 -4.42 -17.11 -29.16
C GLN A 119 -3.39 -16.01 -29.37
N LEU A 120 -3.83 -14.75 -29.40
CA LEU A 120 -2.91 -13.62 -29.31
C LEU A 120 -2.79 -13.19 -27.85
N VAL A 121 -1.55 -12.98 -27.42
CA VAL A 121 -1.24 -12.40 -26.12
C VAL A 121 -0.57 -11.06 -26.35
N CYS A 122 -1.09 -10.03 -25.70
CA CYS A 122 -0.45 -8.72 -25.61
C CYS A 122 0.17 -8.63 -24.21
N ALA A 123 1.50 -8.71 -24.15
CA ALA A 123 2.26 -8.48 -22.93
C ALA A 123 2.59 -6.99 -22.85
N VAL A 124 2.13 -6.33 -21.78
CA VAL A 124 2.38 -4.91 -21.50
C VAL A 124 3.23 -4.86 -20.24
N MET A 125 4.48 -4.42 -20.38
CA MET A 125 5.52 -4.55 -19.36
C MET A 125 6.18 -3.20 -19.04
N ASP A 126 6.90 -3.15 -17.92
CA ASP A 126 7.84 -2.08 -17.55
C ASP A 126 7.28 -0.66 -17.57
N PHE A 127 6.02 -0.49 -17.14
CA PHE A 127 5.35 0.81 -17.09
C PHE A 127 5.16 1.32 -15.66
N TYR A 128 4.94 2.62 -15.54
CA TYR A 128 4.52 3.29 -14.30
C TYR A 128 3.78 4.60 -14.65
N PRO A 129 2.67 4.94 -13.97
CA PRO A 129 2.05 4.26 -12.81
C PRO A 129 1.25 3.01 -13.20
N ALA A 130 0.61 2.36 -12.24
CA ALA A 130 -0.08 1.08 -12.44
C ALA A 130 -1.36 1.19 -13.29
N GLU A 131 -1.96 2.38 -13.37
CA GLU A 131 -3.17 2.63 -14.13
C GLU A 131 -2.89 2.58 -15.64
N LEU A 132 -3.59 1.69 -16.35
CA LEU A 132 -3.46 1.52 -17.79
C LEU A 132 -4.77 1.04 -18.43
N GLU A 133 -4.87 1.18 -19.74
CA GLU A 133 -5.99 0.65 -20.53
C GLU A 133 -5.43 -0.11 -21.75
N VAL A 134 -5.78 -1.39 -21.91
CA VAL A 134 -5.44 -2.20 -23.10
C VAL A 134 -6.72 -2.54 -23.84
N LYS A 135 -6.75 -2.24 -25.15
CA LYS A 135 -7.88 -2.54 -26.04
C LYS A 135 -7.42 -3.34 -27.24
N TRP A 136 -8.24 -4.31 -27.66
CA TRP A 136 -8.01 -5.09 -28.86
C TRP A 136 -8.90 -4.60 -30.00
N PHE A 137 -8.34 -4.56 -31.21
CA PHE A 137 -9.08 -4.20 -32.42
C PHE A 137 -8.87 -5.24 -33.51
N LYS A 138 -9.96 -5.62 -34.18
CA LYS A 138 -9.94 -6.45 -35.38
C LYS A 138 -10.61 -5.71 -36.52
N ASN A 139 -9.85 -5.46 -37.60
CA ASN A 139 -10.33 -4.71 -38.76
C ASN A 139 -10.97 -3.35 -38.38
N GLY A 140 -10.39 -2.67 -37.39
CA GLY A 140 -10.87 -1.37 -36.89
C GLY A 140 -12.08 -1.41 -35.97
N ARG A 141 -12.58 -2.60 -35.59
CA ARG A 141 -13.64 -2.74 -34.58
C ARG A 141 -13.05 -3.23 -33.28
N GLU A 142 -13.44 -2.62 -32.17
CA GLU A 142 -13.03 -3.04 -30.83
C GLU A 142 -13.61 -4.42 -30.52
N GLU A 143 -12.77 -5.31 -30.01
CA GLU A 143 -13.11 -6.67 -29.62
C GLU A 143 -13.09 -6.75 -28.09
N THR A 144 -14.22 -7.10 -27.48
CA THR A 144 -14.34 -7.21 -26.01
C THR A 144 -14.82 -8.60 -25.58
N GLU A 145 -15.66 -9.25 -26.38
CA GLU A 145 -16.28 -10.55 -26.03
C GLU A 145 -15.27 -11.70 -25.84
N ARG A 146 -14.11 -11.63 -26.49
CA ARG A 146 -13.09 -12.69 -26.49
C ARG A 146 -11.78 -12.26 -25.82
N VAL A 147 -11.80 -11.12 -25.14
CA VAL A 147 -10.62 -10.57 -24.47
C VAL A 147 -10.67 -11.00 -23.00
N VAL A 148 -9.54 -11.51 -22.53
CA VAL A 148 -9.31 -11.81 -21.12
C VAL A 148 -8.02 -11.11 -20.71
N SER A 149 -8.07 -10.44 -19.57
CA SER A 149 -6.94 -9.70 -18.99
C SER A 149 -6.60 -10.28 -17.62
N THR A 150 -5.32 -10.26 -17.28
CA THR A 150 -4.86 -10.48 -15.91
C THR A 150 -4.97 -9.18 -15.12
N ASP A 151 -4.93 -9.29 -13.80
CA ASP A 151 -4.65 -8.14 -12.94
C ASP A 151 -3.25 -7.58 -13.26
N VAL A 152 -3.04 -6.29 -12.98
CA VAL A 152 -1.72 -5.67 -13.06
C VAL A 152 -0.83 -6.28 -11.98
N ILE A 153 0.34 -6.76 -12.38
CA ILE A 153 1.29 -7.42 -11.48
C ILE A 153 2.31 -6.39 -11.00
N GLN A 154 2.48 -6.28 -9.67
CA GLN A 154 3.52 -5.44 -9.07
C GLN A 154 4.84 -6.20 -9.00
N ASN A 155 5.87 -5.70 -9.70
CA ASN A 155 7.17 -6.38 -9.83
C ASN A 155 8.16 -6.13 -8.68
N GLY A 156 7.80 -5.27 -7.73
CA GLY A 156 8.69 -4.76 -6.66
C GLY A 156 9.19 -3.36 -6.94
#